data_AF-A0A6L6YDV3-F1
#
_entry.id   AF-A0A6L6YDV3-F1
#
_cell.length_a   1.000
_cell.length_b   1.000
_cell.length_c   1.000
_cell.angle_alpha   90.00
_cell.angle_beta   90.00
_cell.angle_gamma   90.00
#
_symmetry.space_group_name_H-M   'P 1'
#
loop_
_entity.id
_entity.type
_entity.pdbx_description
1 polymer ?
#
loop_
_entity_poly.entity_id
_entity_poly.type
_entity_poly.pdbx_seq_one_letter_code
_entity_poly.pdbx_strand_id
1 'polypeptide(L)'
;MMPSNKKPRKAYKPRTVKNPGVFYSRKNIDRVKEIITDIMLVVEITLPRGLATDDHMHQIQDLLNWGGLMLVDRRWPGQESEVREFQADHYCALHAYSRIVKRKREGKTHGYTGTAEELNVLRDVCWQIAELLREGMEHSPLRTLKEFLAAKQIVEEDHARREALGIPHGVQETDKDRVGRLMRQKHFNKKEKRNDN
;
A
#
# COMPACT_ATOMS: atom_id res chain seq x y z
N MET A 1 -45.28 -51.97 -7.37
CA MET A 1 -45.10 -51.29 -6.07
C MET A 1 -43.74 -50.59 -6.08
N MET A 2 -43.70 -49.26 -5.95
CA MET A 2 -42.44 -48.52 -5.79
C MET A 2 -42.11 -48.38 -4.30
N PRO A 3 -40.90 -48.69 -3.83
CA PRO A 3 -40.53 -48.49 -2.45
C PRO A 3 -40.26 -47.01 -2.19
N SER A 4 -41.17 -46.36 -1.47
CA SER A 4 -40.97 -45.02 -0.93
C SER A 4 -40.10 -45.11 0.33
N ASN A 5 -38.80 -44.84 0.21
CA ASN A 5 -37.97 -44.57 1.38
C ASN A 5 -37.12 -43.31 1.16
N LYS A 6 -37.76 -42.14 1.26
CA LYS A 6 -37.05 -40.87 1.48
C LYS A 6 -37.21 -40.52 2.95
N LYS A 7 -36.13 -40.69 3.72
CA LYS A 7 -36.05 -40.17 5.10
C LYS A 7 -36.52 -38.71 5.11
N PRO A 8 -37.36 -38.29 6.08
CA PRO A 8 -37.87 -36.92 6.12
C PRO A 8 -36.70 -35.93 6.15
N ARG A 9 -36.70 -34.96 5.23
CA ARG A 9 -35.69 -33.90 5.21
C ARG A 9 -35.76 -33.14 6.53
N LYS A 10 -34.63 -32.99 7.22
CA LYS A 10 -34.52 -32.16 8.43
C LYS A 10 -35.08 -30.77 8.13
N ALA A 11 -35.93 -30.25 9.01
CA ALA A 11 -36.47 -28.91 8.91
C ALA A 11 -35.33 -27.89 8.79
N TYR A 12 -35.41 -27.02 7.79
CA TYR A 12 -34.42 -25.99 7.56
C TYR A 12 -34.39 -25.04 8.76
N LYS A 13 -33.22 -24.92 9.40
CA LYS A 13 -32.97 -23.89 10.41
C LYS A 13 -32.17 -22.78 9.72
N PRO A 14 -32.75 -21.59 9.48
CA PRO A 14 -32.00 -20.47 8.93
C PRO A 14 -30.83 -20.16 9.87
N ARG A 15 -29.60 -20.23 9.34
CA ARG A 15 -28.42 -19.75 10.07
C ARG A 15 -28.47 -18.24 10.07
N THR A 16 -28.36 -17.62 11.24
CA THR A 16 -28.16 -16.17 11.35
C THR A 16 -26.84 -15.83 10.66
N VAL A 17 -26.93 -15.30 9.44
CA VAL A 17 -25.77 -14.70 8.76
C VAL A 17 -25.51 -13.40 9.50
N LYS A 18 -24.59 -13.42 10.47
CA LYS A 18 -24.01 -12.17 10.97
C LYS A 18 -23.27 -11.58 9.78
N ASN A 19 -23.82 -10.54 9.14
CA ASN A 19 -23.07 -9.76 8.16
C ASN A 19 -21.80 -9.28 8.86
N PRO A 20 -20.60 -9.80 8.54
CA PRO A 20 -19.37 -9.33 9.13
C PRO A 20 -18.93 -8.09 8.36
N GLY A 21 -19.87 -7.19 8.09
CA GLY A 21 -19.61 -5.92 7.46
C GLY A 21 -18.74 -5.16 8.44
N VAL A 22 -17.44 -5.18 8.20
CA VAL A 22 -16.48 -4.31 8.88
C VAL A 22 -16.89 -2.89 8.52
N PHE A 23 -17.77 -2.31 9.33
CA PHE A 23 -18.16 -0.92 9.21
C PHE A 23 -16.98 -0.10 9.72
N TYR A 24 -16.16 0.40 8.80
CA TYR A 24 -15.25 1.48 9.13
C TYR A 24 -16.10 2.71 9.42
N SER A 25 -15.95 3.27 10.62
CA SER A 25 -16.62 4.51 10.96
C SER A 25 -16.17 5.60 9.99
N ARG A 26 -17.06 6.55 9.69
CA ARG A 26 -16.71 7.66 8.79
C ARG A 26 -15.50 8.44 9.31
N LYS A 27 -15.45 8.64 10.63
CA LYS A 27 -14.30 9.21 11.34
C LYS A 27 -12.97 8.51 11.02
N ASN A 28 -12.96 7.18 10.97
CA ASN A 28 -11.72 6.43 10.67
C ASN A 28 -11.33 6.57 9.19
N ILE A 29 -12.32 6.59 8.29
CA ILE A 29 -12.08 6.81 6.86
C ILE A 29 -11.49 8.21 6.64
N ASP A 30 -12.11 9.23 7.23
CA ASP A 30 -11.66 10.61 7.11
C ASP A 30 -10.26 10.79 7.72
N ARG A 31 -9.97 10.13 8.86
CA ARG A 31 -8.64 10.15 9.45
C ARG A 31 -7.56 9.58 8.52
N VAL A 32 -7.86 8.52 7.79
CA VAL A 32 -6.91 7.97 6.81
C VAL A 32 -6.73 8.92 5.63
N LYS A 33 -7.81 9.56 5.17
CA LYS A 33 -7.74 10.59 4.12
C LYS A 33 -6.94 11.83 4.55
N GLU A 34 -7.03 12.23 5.81
CA GLU A 34 -6.18 13.27 6.40
C GLU A 34 -4.71 12.87 6.35
N ILE A 35 -4.36 11.64 6.77
CA ILE A 35 -2.97 11.15 6.70
C ILE A 35 -2.44 11.21 5.26
N ILE A 36 -3.23 10.76 4.28
CA ILE A 36 -2.86 10.86 2.86
C ILE A 36 -2.61 12.32 2.47
N THR A 37 -3.43 13.25 2.97
CA THR A 37 -3.32 14.68 2.69
C THR A 37 -2.05 15.28 3.31
N ASP A 38 -1.72 14.90 4.54
CA ASP A 38 -0.48 15.33 5.20
C ASP A 38 0.76 14.89 4.42
N ILE A 39 0.77 13.64 3.92
CA ILE A 39 1.87 13.13 3.09
C ILE A 39 1.95 13.93 1.78
N MET A 40 0.82 14.26 1.16
CA MET A 40 0.80 15.10 -0.04
C MET A 40 1.37 16.49 0.21
N LEU A 41 1.06 17.11 1.36
CA LEU A 41 1.66 18.40 1.74
C LEU A 41 3.19 18.31 1.89
N VAL A 42 3.70 17.18 2.41
CA VAL A 42 5.15 16.93 2.49
C VAL A 42 5.76 16.84 1.09
N VAL A 43 5.16 16.09 0.16
CA VAL A 43 5.63 15.97 -1.23
C VAL A 43 5.60 17.32 -1.94
N GLU A 44 4.57 18.12 -1.71
CA GLU A 44 4.34 19.39 -2.41
C GLU A 44 5.22 20.54 -1.91
N ILE A 45 5.46 20.60 -0.60
CA ILE A 45 6.04 21.78 0.06
C ILE A 45 7.37 21.45 0.71
N THR A 46 7.40 20.40 1.53
CA THR A 46 8.53 20.12 2.41
C THR A 46 9.72 19.51 1.66
N LEU A 47 9.46 18.52 0.80
CA LEU A 47 10.48 17.84 0.02
C LEU A 47 11.16 18.78 -1.00
N PRO A 48 10.44 19.60 -1.80
CA PRO A 48 11.07 20.50 -2.75
C PRO A 48 11.96 21.57 -2.10
N ARG A 49 11.68 21.92 -0.84
CA ARG A 49 12.50 22.84 -0.04
C ARG A 49 13.74 22.19 0.59
N GLY A 50 13.92 20.88 0.43
CA GLY A 50 15.00 20.12 1.05
C GLY A 50 14.85 19.96 2.57
N LEU A 51 13.64 20.15 3.11
CA LEU A 51 13.33 20.12 4.54
C LEU A 51 12.71 18.78 4.98
N ALA A 52 12.62 17.80 4.07
CA ALA A 52 12.09 16.49 4.41
C ALA A 52 13.00 15.78 5.43
N THR A 53 12.38 15.11 6.42
CA THR A 53 13.06 14.29 7.42
C THR A 53 13.06 12.83 6.96
N ASP A 54 13.78 11.97 7.67
CA ASP A 54 13.76 10.52 7.39
C ASP A 54 12.33 9.96 7.51
N ASP A 55 11.55 10.42 8.50
CA ASP A 55 10.15 10.03 8.68
C ASP A 55 9.25 10.47 7.52
N HIS A 56 9.43 11.70 7.02
CA HIS A 56 8.73 12.18 5.82
C HIS A 56 9.02 11.29 4.62
N MET A 57 10.28 10.87 4.44
CA MET A 57 10.65 10.00 3.34
C MET A 57 10.06 8.58 3.50
N HIS A 58 10.02 8.03 4.71
CA HIS A 58 9.34 6.77 4.98
C HIS A 58 7.84 6.84 4.66
N GLN A 59 7.18 7.96 4.99
CA GLN A 59 5.77 8.16 4.67
C GLN A 59 5.52 8.22 3.15
N ILE A 60 6.38 8.91 2.40
CA ILE A 60 6.32 8.94 0.93
C ILE A 60 6.53 7.54 0.35
N GLN A 61 7.47 6.77 0.89
CA GLN A 61 7.70 5.39 0.48
C GLN A 61 6.49 4.50 0.77
N ASP A 62 5.89 4.62 1.95
CA ASP A 62 4.65 3.90 2.31
C ASP A 62 3.53 4.21 1.31
N LEU A 63 3.36 5.48 0.92
CA LEU A 63 2.37 5.91 -0.08
C LEU A 63 2.64 5.29 -1.46
N LEU A 64 3.89 5.38 -1.95
CA LEU A 64 4.30 4.81 -3.23
C LEU A 64 4.08 3.28 -3.26
N ASN A 65 4.45 2.58 -2.20
CA ASN A 65 4.26 1.13 -2.09
C ASN A 65 2.78 0.74 -2.03
N TRP A 66 1.96 1.53 -1.35
CA TRP A 66 0.52 1.30 -1.28
C TRP A 66 -0.12 1.42 -2.67
N GLY A 67 0.19 2.50 -3.42
CA GLY A 67 -0.27 2.67 -4.79
C GLY A 67 0.19 1.54 -5.71
N GLY A 68 1.47 1.16 -5.62
CA GLY A 68 2.01 0.03 -6.39
C GLY A 68 1.28 -1.29 -6.10
N LEU A 69 0.91 -1.54 -4.85
CA LEU A 69 0.15 -2.73 -4.48
C LEU A 69 -1.27 -2.72 -5.08
N MET A 70 -1.93 -1.56 -5.12
CA MET A 70 -3.27 -1.46 -5.71
C MET A 70 -3.28 -1.79 -7.20
N LEU A 71 -2.26 -1.35 -7.95
CA LEU A 71 -2.11 -1.69 -9.36
C LEU A 71 -2.01 -3.20 -9.58
N VAL A 72 -1.36 -3.88 -8.66
CA VAL A 72 -1.07 -5.32 -8.71
C VAL A 72 -2.26 -6.15 -8.24
N ASP A 73 -2.93 -5.75 -7.16
CA ASP A 73 -4.06 -6.48 -6.55
C ASP A 73 -5.39 -6.26 -7.27
N ARG A 74 -5.63 -5.05 -7.78
CA ARG A 74 -6.92 -4.69 -8.37
C ARG A 74 -7.00 -5.10 -9.84
N ARG A 75 -8.24 -5.29 -10.30
CA ARG A 75 -8.56 -5.50 -11.72
C ARG A 75 -9.08 -4.18 -12.27
N TRP A 76 -8.63 -3.85 -13.48
CA TRP A 76 -8.91 -2.57 -14.15
C TRP A 76 -9.48 -2.82 -15.55
N PRO A 77 -10.67 -3.44 -15.65
CA PRO A 77 -11.23 -3.84 -16.93
C PRO A 77 -11.53 -2.59 -17.79
N GLY A 78 -10.96 -2.55 -19.00
CA GLY A 78 -11.14 -1.43 -19.92
C GLY A 78 -10.26 -0.21 -19.62
N GLN A 79 -9.29 -0.34 -18.71
CA GLN A 79 -8.31 0.71 -18.36
C GLN A 79 -6.87 0.16 -18.43
N GLU A 80 -6.64 -0.89 -19.23
CA GLU A 80 -5.35 -1.59 -19.27
C GLU A 80 -4.21 -0.77 -19.89
N SER A 81 -4.52 0.25 -20.69
CA SER A 81 -3.57 1.23 -21.21
C SER A 81 -3.13 2.21 -20.12
N GLU A 82 -4.09 2.78 -19.42
CA GLU A 82 -3.92 3.78 -18.37
C GLU A 82 -3.15 3.17 -17.20
N VAL A 83 -3.46 1.93 -16.83
CA VAL A 83 -2.69 1.20 -15.81
C VAL A 83 -1.25 0.98 -16.24
N ARG A 84 -0.98 0.72 -17.53
CA ARG A 84 0.38 0.53 -18.03
C ARG A 84 1.17 1.82 -18.04
N GLU A 85 0.56 2.92 -18.46
CA GLU A 85 1.16 4.26 -18.43
C GLU A 85 1.47 4.65 -16.98
N PHE A 86 0.49 4.54 -16.10
CA PHE A 86 0.67 4.83 -14.69
C PHE A 86 1.71 3.92 -14.03
N GLN A 87 1.80 2.64 -14.41
CA GLN A 87 2.84 1.74 -13.92
C GLN A 87 4.25 2.19 -14.34
N ALA A 88 4.41 2.70 -15.58
CA ALA A 88 5.68 3.25 -16.02
C ALA A 88 6.07 4.50 -15.22
N ASP A 89 5.12 5.42 -15.03
CA ASP A 89 5.33 6.63 -14.22
C ASP A 89 5.64 6.28 -12.76
N HIS A 90 4.95 5.28 -12.21
CA HIS A 90 5.20 4.77 -10.86
C HIS A 90 6.63 4.27 -10.68
N TYR A 91 7.18 3.55 -11.66
CA TYR A 91 8.58 3.13 -11.62
C TYR A 91 9.53 4.32 -11.72
N CYS A 92 9.24 5.31 -12.58
CA CYS A 92 10.01 6.56 -12.63
C CYS A 92 10.03 7.26 -11.27
N ALA A 93 8.90 7.33 -10.57
CA ALA A 93 8.80 7.91 -9.23
C ALA A 93 9.60 7.11 -8.19
N LEU A 94 9.54 5.78 -8.19
CA LEU A 94 10.34 4.96 -7.29
C LEU A 94 11.84 5.17 -7.52
N HIS A 95 12.27 5.27 -8.78
CA HIS A 95 13.67 5.56 -9.12
C HIS A 95 14.08 6.97 -8.68
N ALA A 96 13.23 7.97 -8.89
CA ALA A 96 13.46 9.34 -8.42
C ALA A 96 13.61 9.38 -6.89
N TYR A 97 12.69 8.75 -6.15
CA TYR A 97 12.77 8.59 -4.69
C TYR A 97 14.09 7.95 -4.27
N SER A 98 14.46 6.82 -4.89
CA SER A 98 15.69 6.10 -4.55
C SER A 98 16.95 6.94 -4.79
N ARG A 99 17.02 7.71 -5.88
CA ARG A 99 18.15 8.60 -6.17
C ARG A 99 18.28 9.73 -5.14
N ILE A 100 17.17 10.31 -4.68
CA ILE A 100 17.16 11.33 -3.63
C ILE A 100 17.68 10.74 -2.32
N VAL A 101 17.14 9.59 -1.91
CA VAL A 101 17.54 8.91 -0.67
C VAL A 101 19.02 8.50 -0.72
N LYS A 102 19.46 7.94 -1.85
CA LYS A 102 20.85 7.51 -2.05
C LYS A 102 21.82 8.68 -1.95
N ARG A 103 21.53 9.82 -2.58
CA ARG A 103 22.39 11.02 -2.48
C ARG A 103 22.57 11.50 -1.05
N LYS A 104 21.50 11.55 -0.24
CA LYS A 104 21.59 11.89 1.17
C LYS A 104 22.43 10.87 1.96
N ARG A 105 22.19 9.58 1.75
CA ARG A 105 22.93 8.50 2.44
C ARG A 105 24.41 8.46 2.08
N GLU A 106 24.77 8.81 0.86
CA GLU A 106 26.16 8.94 0.40
C GLU A 106 26.83 10.25 0.85
N GLY A 107 26.13 11.12 1.59
CA GLY A 107 26.67 12.40 2.07
C GLY A 107 26.87 13.45 0.97
N LYS A 108 26.31 13.23 -0.24
CA LYS A 108 26.42 14.17 -1.37
C LYS A 108 25.57 15.43 -1.17
N THR A 109 24.59 15.36 -0.29
CA THR A 109 23.64 16.44 0.02
C THR A 109 23.41 16.48 1.53
N HIS A 110 23.22 17.67 2.10
CA HIS A 110 22.98 17.83 3.54
C HIS A 110 21.61 17.28 3.98
N GLY A 111 20.61 17.33 3.08
CA GLY A 111 19.27 16.78 3.28
C GLY A 111 18.79 16.03 2.05
N TYR A 112 17.48 15.70 2.03
CA TYR A 112 16.84 15.10 0.87
C TYR A 112 16.54 16.16 -0.18
N THR A 113 17.41 16.27 -1.19
CA THR A 113 17.25 17.21 -2.29
C THR A 113 17.14 16.48 -3.63
N GLY A 114 16.06 16.80 -4.36
CA GLY A 114 15.81 16.30 -5.71
C GLY A 114 16.10 17.35 -6.78
N THR A 115 16.30 16.89 -8.00
CA THR A 115 16.22 17.75 -9.20
C THR A 115 14.77 18.14 -9.46
N ALA A 116 14.53 19.20 -10.24
CA ALA A 116 13.18 19.61 -10.60
C ALA A 116 12.36 18.48 -11.25
N GLU A 117 13.00 17.72 -12.15
CA GLU A 117 12.36 16.57 -12.82
C GLU A 117 11.97 15.47 -11.83
N GLU A 118 12.86 15.07 -10.93
CA GLU A 118 12.56 14.06 -9.91
C GLU A 118 11.43 14.48 -8.97
N LEU A 119 11.40 15.76 -8.59
CA LEU A 119 10.36 16.31 -7.72
C LEU A 119 9.01 16.37 -8.43
N ASN A 120 8.98 16.74 -9.72
CA ASN A 120 7.76 16.77 -10.51
C ASN A 120 7.18 15.36 -10.70
N VAL A 121 8.02 14.38 -11.08
CA VAL A 121 7.56 12.99 -11.23
C VAL A 121 7.01 12.43 -9.91
N LEU A 122 7.67 12.71 -8.78
CA LEU A 122 7.16 12.30 -7.46
C LEU A 122 5.82 12.96 -7.14
N ARG A 123 5.70 14.26 -7.41
CA ARG A 123 4.47 15.02 -7.20
C ARG A 123 3.30 14.42 -7.97
N ASP A 124 3.47 14.25 -9.28
CA ASP A 124 2.40 13.82 -10.18
C ASP A 124 1.92 12.40 -9.84
N VAL A 125 2.86 11.49 -9.57
CA VAL A 125 2.53 10.11 -9.20
C VAL A 125 1.90 10.05 -7.80
N CYS A 126 2.46 10.74 -6.81
CA CYS A 126 1.88 10.75 -5.46
C CYS A 126 0.46 11.34 -5.47
N TRP A 127 0.19 12.36 -6.30
CA TRP A 127 -1.15 12.93 -6.45
C TRP A 127 -2.16 11.90 -6.97
N GLN A 128 -1.81 11.21 -8.05
CA GLN A 128 -2.66 10.16 -8.63
C GLN A 128 -2.90 9.00 -7.65
N ILE A 129 -1.86 8.56 -6.91
CA ILE A 129 -2.02 7.55 -5.85
C ILE A 129 -2.98 8.06 -4.77
N ALA A 130 -2.83 9.31 -4.34
CA ALA A 130 -3.67 9.88 -3.29
C ALA A 130 -5.14 9.96 -3.70
N GLU A 131 -5.44 10.32 -4.96
CA GLU A 131 -6.80 10.29 -5.50
C GLU A 131 -7.36 8.87 -5.49
N LEU A 132 -6.61 7.91 -6.02
CA LEU A 132 -7.02 6.50 -6.06
C LEU A 132 -7.27 5.92 -4.67
N LEU A 133 -6.44 6.29 -3.69
CA LEU A 133 -6.60 5.88 -2.31
C LEU A 133 -7.81 6.51 -1.63
N ARG A 134 -8.04 7.82 -1.84
CA ARG A 134 -9.21 8.51 -1.29
C ARG A 134 -10.50 7.91 -1.84
N GLU A 135 -10.55 7.61 -3.13
CA GLU A 135 -11.67 6.90 -3.78
C GLU A 135 -11.80 5.47 -3.23
N GLY A 136 -10.69 4.72 -3.17
CA GLY A 136 -10.68 3.37 -2.61
C GLY A 136 -11.15 3.30 -1.16
N MET A 137 -10.84 4.32 -0.35
CA MET A 137 -11.30 4.43 1.03
C MET A 137 -12.79 4.75 1.13
N GLU A 138 -13.38 5.37 0.10
CA GLU A 138 -14.82 5.63 0.01
C GLU A 138 -15.60 4.35 -0.37
N HIS A 139 -15.16 3.67 -1.42
CA HIS A 139 -15.91 2.54 -1.98
C HIS A 139 -15.60 1.19 -1.34
N SER A 140 -14.35 0.97 -0.92
CA SER A 140 -13.89 -0.33 -0.41
C SER A 140 -12.86 -0.20 0.72
N PRO A 141 -13.17 0.47 1.86
CA PRO A 141 -12.20 0.81 2.90
C PRO A 141 -11.46 -0.39 3.48
N LEU A 142 -12.14 -1.52 3.69
CA LEU A 142 -11.50 -2.75 4.18
C LEU A 142 -10.42 -3.25 3.22
N ARG A 143 -10.73 -3.29 1.92
CA ARG A 143 -9.77 -3.77 0.92
C ARG A 143 -8.58 -2.81 0.84
N THR A 144 -8.86 -1.52 0.75
CA THR A 144 -7.84 -0.47 0.66
C THR A 144 -6.89 -0.50 1.86
N LEU A 145 -7.40 -0.70 3.07
CA LEU A 145 -6.55 -0.87 4.26
C LEU A 145 -5.79 -2.19 4.30
N LYS A 146 -6.37 -3.29 3.81
CA LYS A 146 -5.62 -4.55 3.67
C LYS A 146 -4.47 -4.42 2.68
N GLU A 147 -4.68 -3.70 1.59
CA GLU A 147 -3.64 -3.37 0.63
C GLU A 147 -2.51 -2.58 1.33
N PHE A 148 -2.82 -1.59 2.16
CA PHE A 148 -1.79 -0.88 2.94
C PHE A 148 -0.95 -1.81 3.82
N LEU A 149 -1.62 -2.64 4.63
CA LEU A 149 -0.94 -3.55 5.57
C LEU A 149 -0.10 -4.59 4.83
N ALA A 150 -0.59 -5.09 3.69
CA ALA A 150 0.17 -5.98 2.83
C ALA A 150 1.42 -5.27 2.27
N ALA A 151 1.30 -4.02 1.82
CA ALA A 151 2.43 -3.24 1.34
C ALA A 151 3.50 -3.05 2.43
N LYS A 152 3.10 -2.68 3.66
CA LYS A 152 4.04 -2.56 4.79
C LYS A 152 4.75 -3.88 5.09
N GLN A 153 3.99 -4.98 5.15
CA GLN A 153 4.56 -6.29 5.44
C GLN A 153 5.54 -6.75 4.36
N ILE A 154 5.26 -6.50 3.07
CA ILE A 154 6.18 -6.82 1.97
C ILE A 154 7.51 -6.09 2.14
N VAL A 155 7.45 -4.80 2.47
CA VAL A 155 8.62 -3.94 2.66
C VAL A 155 9.44 -4.39 3.86
N GLU A 156 8.81 -4.66 5.00
CA GLU A 156 9.49 -5.17 6.21
C GLU A 156 10.17 -6.52 5.97
N GLU A 157 9.48 -7.45 5.32
CA GLU A 157 10.03 -8.76 4.98
C GLU A 157 11.22 -8.64 4.00
N ASP A 158 11.13 -7.74 3.01
CA ASP A 158 12.24 -7.54 2.07
C ASP A 158 13.43 -6.84 2.73
N HIS A 159 13.17 -5.89 3.63
CA HIS A 159 14.22 -5.25 4.42
C HIS A 159 14.99 -6.29 5.24
N ALA A 160 14.28 -7.11 6.01
CA ALA A 160 14.88 -8.17 6.82
C ALA A 160 15.66 -9.18 5.97
N ARG A 161 15.13 -9.55 4.79
CA ARG A 161 15.82 -10.44 3.85
C ARG A 161 17.12 -9.83 3.33
N ARG A 162 17.11 -8.55 2.94
CA ARG A 162 18.31 -7.88 2.41
C ARG A 162 19.36 -7.67 3.48
N GLU A 163 18.97 -7.32 4.71
CA GLU A 163 19.88 -7.25 5.85
C GLU A 163 20.57 -8.59 6.10
N ALA A 164 19.80 -9.69 6.10
CA ALA A 164 20.35 -11.03 6.28
C ALA A 164 21.33 -11.44 5.15
N LEU A 165 21.17 -10.89 3.95
CA LEU A 165 22.00 -11.19 2.78
C LEU A 165 23.10 -10.16 2.52
N GLY A 166 23.19 -9.08 3.31
CA GLY A 166 24.13 -7.98 3.07
C GLY A 166 23.89 -7.22 1.76
N ILE A 167 22.68 -7.26 1.21
CA ILE A 167 22.34 -6.62 -0.07
C ILE A 167 21.88 -5.17 0.20
N PRO A 168 22.35 -4.17 -0.58
CA PRO A 168 21.86 -2.80 -0.44
C PRO A 168 20.34 -2.69 -0.62
N HIS A 169 19.70 -1.86 0.20
CA HIS A 169 18.28 -1.52 0.04
C HIS A 169 18.05 -0.80 -1.30
N GLY A 170 16.97 -1.16 -1.99
CA GLY A 170 16.64 -0.62 -3.32
C GLY A 170 15.17 -0.80 -3.66
N VAL A 171 14.75 -0.20 -4.76
CA VAL A 171 13.39 -0.31 -5.31
C VAL A 171 13.16 -1.74 -5.80
N GLN A 172 12.02 -2.34 -5.48
CA GLN A 172 11.61 -3.61 -6.06
C GLN A 172 10.17 -3.55 -6.54
N GLU A 173 9.93 -4.11 -7.72
CA GLU A 173 8.59 -4.29 -8.25
C GLU A 173 7.84 -5.36 -7.44
N THR A 174 6.57 -5.09 -7.14
CA THR A 174 5.77 -6.00 -6.31
C THR A 174 5.23 -7.16 -7.15
N ASP A 175 5.61 -8.40 -6.81
CA ASP A 175 5.17 -9.63 -7.47
C ASP A 175 3.69 -9.96 -7.17
N LYS A 176 2.87 -10.10 -8.23
CA LYS A 176 1.44 -10.45 -8.19
C LYS A 176 1.14 -11.68 -7.33
N ASP A 177 1.96 -12.72 -7.42
CA ASP A 177 1.70 -13.96 -6.69
C ASP A 177 1.92 -13.78 -5.19
N ARG A 178 2.91 -12.98 -4.81
CA ARG A 178 3.18 -12.62 -3.40
C ARG A 178 2.05 -11.77 -2.83
N VAL A 179 1.58 -10.75 -3.56
CA VAL A 179 0.45 -9.91 -3.15
C VAL A 179 -0.80 -10.77 -2.93
N GLY A 180 -1.13 -11.64 -3.88
CA GLY A 180 -2.27 -12.53 -3.78
C GLY A 180 -2.23 -13.42 -2.53
N ARG A 181 -1.04 -13.91 -2.12
CA ARG A 181 -0.90 -14.68 -0.88
C ARG A 181 -1.18 -13.85 0.37
N LEU A 182 -0.67 -12.63 0.44
CA LEU A 182 -0.85 -11.74 1.59
C LEU A 182 -2.29 -11.25 1.72
N MET A 183 -2.94 -10.91 0.61
CA MET A 183 -4.34 -10.45 0.61
C MET A 183 -5.33 -11.53 1.07
N ARG A 184 -4.95 -12.82 0.96
CA ARG A 184 -5.70 -13.98 1.50
C ARG A 184 -5.50 -14.22 3.00
N GLN A 185 -4.54 -13.55 3.65
CA GLN A 185 -4.33 -13.70 5.09
C GLN A 185 -5.48 -13.07 5.89
N LYS A 186 -5.87 -13.76 6.98
CA LYS A 186 -6.89 -13.26 7.91
C LYS A 186 -6.34 -12.22 8.89
N HIS A 187 -5.04 -12.30 9.19
CA HIS A 187 -4.31 -11.41 10.08
C HIS A 187 -2.97 -11.06 9.43
N PHE A 188 -2.67 -9.77 9.33
CA PHE A 188 -1.34 -9.27 8.98
C PHE A 188 -0.46 -9.30 10.25
N ASN A 189 0.84 -9.49 10.07
CA ASN A 189 1.78 -9.89 11.12
C ASN A 189 1.59 -9.13 12.45
N LYS A 190 1.11 -9.82 13.49
CA LYS A 190 1.06 -9.30 14.86
C LYS A 190 2.38 -9.67 15.55
N LYS A 191 3.49 -9.00 15.19
CA LYS A 191 4.68 -9.05 16.03
C LYS A 191 4.42 -8.19 17.28
N GLU A 192 3.61 -8.74 18.20
CA GLU A 192 3.70 -8.34 19.60
C GLU A 192 5.14 -8.61 20.03
N LYS A 193 5.92 -7.55 20.20
CA LYS A 193 7.11 -7.63 21.05
C LYS A 193 6.59 -7.96 22.45
N ARG A 194 6.57 -9.24 22.80
CA ARG A 194 6.73 -9.64 24.19
C ARG A 194 8.15 -9.25 24.59
N ASN A 195 8.30 -8.01 25.05
CA ASN A 195 9.36 -7.70 25.98
C ASN A 195 8.92 -8.28 27.31
N ASP A 196 9.23 -9.56 27.53
CA ASP A 196 9.28 -10.11 28.87
C ASP A 196 10.65 -9.68 29.43
N ASN A 197 10.63 -8.68 30.30
CA ASN A 197 11.71 -8.32 31.21
C ASN A 197 11.15 -8.45 32.63
#